data_AF-A0A645APV6-F1
#
_entry.id   AF-A0A645APV6-F1
#
_cell.length_a   1.000
_cell.length_b   1.000
_cell.length_c   1.000
_cell.angle_alpha   90.00
_cell.angle_beta   90.00
_cell.angle_gamma   90.00
#
_symmetry.space_group_name_H-M   'P 1'
#
loop_
_entity.id
_entity.type
_entity.pdbx_description
1 polymer ?
#
loop_
_entity_poly.entity_id
_entity_poly.type
_entity_poly.pdbx_seq_one_letter_code
_entity_poly.pdbx_strand_id
1 'polypeptide(L)'
;MTYLCTFLEYGELLEPAASETDRFPVLRELYDPKSDAWYKITTDRIKLVGGGYGLLHMIDDISEWKKHESQLRKSASTDDLTGTYSRGAGLIALNEAFEERAVTRTCVAFADVDGLKAINDTYGHTEGDFTIKTIADIFMGCVRKSDWVIRYGGDEFVIIFRDCTVEIANSVIARMHEKIEEINHALDKPYRLSFSIGCTLVEKGFESVEELMAIVDRLMYDKKRVNRLKCCKTKPPAGPYGK
;
A
#
# COMPACT_ATOMS: atom_id res chain seq x y z
N MET A 1 -19.45 3.46 -29.70
CA MET A 1 -19.90 4.71 -30.33
C MET A 1 -21.40 4.58 -30.59
N THR A 2 -22.21 4.90 -29.58
CA THR A 2 -23.67 4.90 -29.68
C THR A 2 -24.13 6.23 -29.13
N TYR A 3 -24.46 7.15 -30.04
CA TYR A 3 -25.01 8.46 -29.74
C TYR A 3 -26.45 8.27 -29.28
N LEU A 4 -26.80 8.69 -28.06
CA LEU A 4 -28.17 9.07 -27.75
C LEU A 4 -28.20 10.58 -27.53
N CYS A 5 -28.31 11.28 -28.66
CA CYS A 5 -28.50 12.71 -28.72
C CYS A 5 -30.02 12.96 -28.63
N THR A 6 -30.53 13.34 -27.46
CA THR A 6 -31.88 13.91 -27.36
C THR A 6 -31.81 15.36 -27.82
N PHE A 7 -31.91 15.54 -29.15
CA PHE A 7 -32.21 16.83 -29.76
C PHE A 7 -33.65 17.23 -29.42
N LEU A 8 -33.84 18.36 -28.76
CA LEU A 8 -35.03 19.20 -28.98
C LEU A 8 -34.61 20.26 -30.00
N GLU A 9 -35.39 20.35 -31.08
CA GLU A 9 -35.11 21.01 -32.36
C GLU A 9 -34.57 22.45 -32.25
N TYR A 10 -33.55 22.79 -33.05
CA TYR A 10 -33.63 23.61 -34.28
C TYR A 10 -32.21 23.95 -34.75
N GLY A 11 -31.94 23.77 -36.05
CA GLY A 11 -30.61 23.85 -36.64
C GLY A 11 -30.06 25.28 -36.79
N GLU A 12 -28.77 25.44 -36.50
CA GLU A 12 -27.71 26.01 -37.37
C GLU A 12 -26.41 26.19 -36.55
N LEU A 13 -25.28 26.41 -37.25
CA LEU A 13 -23.90 26.26 -36.74
C LEU A 13 -23.54 27.07 -35.47
N LEU A 14 -22.74 26.45 -34.59
CA LEU A 14 -22.36 26.92 -33.24
C LEU A 14 -20.93 27.49 -33.18
N GLU A 15 -20.73 28.60 -32.47
CA GLU A 15 -19.42 29.08 -31.99
C GLU A 15 -19.41 29.21 -30.44
N PRO A 16 -18.27 28.96 -29.75
CA PRO A 16 -18.21 29.00 -28.29
C PRO A 16 -18.14 30.43 -27.73
N ALA A 17 -18.86 30.70 -26.63
CA ALA A 17 -18.83 31.98 -25.91
C ALA A 17 -18.51 31.76 -24.43
N ALA A 18 -17.46 32.41 -23.94
CA ALA A 18 -17.02 32.38 -22.54
C ALA A 18 -17.57 33.58 -21.74
N SER A 19 -18.05 33.35 -20.51
CA SER A 19 -18.13 34.39 -19.46
C SER A 19 -18.04 33.80 -18.04
N GLU A 20 -17.33 34.51 -17.17
CA GLU A 20 -16.67 34.11 -15.91
C GLU A 20 -17.54 33.79 -14.67
N THR A 21 -18.83 33.43 -14.81
CA THR A 21 -19.69 33.08 -13.64
C THR A 21 -20.47 31.76 -13.77
N ASP A 22 -20.22 30.97 -14.83
CA ASP A 22 -20.89 29.68 -15.06
C ASP A 22 -20.08 28.52 -14.48
N ARG A 23 -20.63 27.80 -13.48
CA ARG A 23 -20.05 26.54 -12.96
C ARG A 23 -20.33 25.37 -13.91
N PHE A 24 -19.74 25.43 -15.10
CA PHE A 24 -19.69 24.33 -16.07
C PHE A 24 -18.24 24.13 -16.53
N PRO A 25 -17.78 22.90 -16.82
CA PRO A 25 -18.52 21.62 -16.89
C PRO A 25 -18.94 21.03 -15.53
N VAL A 26 -20.01 20.21 -15.53
CA VAL A 26 -20.34 19.28 -14.43
C VAL A 26 -19.94 17.86 -14.85
N LEU A 27 -19.10 17.22 -14.04
CA LEU A 27 -18.61 15.86 -14.27
C LEU A 27 -19.13 14.91 -13.18
N ARG A 28 -19.71 13.78 -13.58
CA ARG A 28 -20.10 12.68 -12.68
C ARG A 28 -19.73 11.33 -13.26
N GLU A 29 -19.29 10.43 -12.39
CA GLU A 29 -19.16 9.01 -12.70
C GLU A 29 -20.31 8.24 -12.06
N LEU A 30 -20.89 7.29 -12.80
CA LEU A 30 -21.98 6.44 -12.35
C LEU A 30 -21.63 4.97 -12.63
N TYR A 31 -21.87 4.11 -11.66
CA TYR A 31 -21.78 2.67 -11.82
C TYR A 31 -23.18 2.07 -11.93
N ASP A 32 -23.42 1.25 -12.96
CA ASP A 32 -24.65 0.47 -13.12
C ASP A 32 -24.42 -0.99 -12.71
N PRO A 33 -24.98 -1.43 -11.57
CA PRO A 33 -24.81 -2.81 -11.10
C PRO A 33 -25.47 -3.86 -12.00
N LYS A 34 -26.46 -3.49 -12.83
CA LYS A 34 -27.18 -4.44 -13.69
C LYS A 34 -26.40 -4.79 -14.94
N SER A 35 -25.71 -3.81 -15.50
CA SER A 35 -24.89 -3.98 -16.71
C SER A 35 -23.40 -4.15 -16.43
N ASP A 36 -22.99 -4.02 -15.16
CA ASP A 36 -21.57 -4.01 -14.73
C ASP A 36 -20.73 -3.00 -15.55
N ALA A 37 -21.28 -1.81 -15.73
CA ALA A 37 -20.70 -0.75 -16.55
C ALA A 37 -20.52 0.56 -15.78
N TRP A 38 -19.46 1.29 -16.13
CA TRP A 38 -19.20 2.63 -15.63
C TRP A 38 -19.46 3.67 -16.71
N TYR A 39 -20.21 4.71 -16.36
CA TYR A 39 -20.52 5.81 -17.25
C TYR A 39 -19.97 7.12 -16.69
N LYS A 40 -19.35 7.92 -17.56
CA LYS A 40 -18.95 9.29 -17.27
C LYS A 40 -19.93 10.24 -17.93
N ILE A 41 -20.60 11.05 -17.13
CA ILE A 41 -21.51 12.09 -17.59
C ILE A 41 -20.80 13.43 -17.50
N THR A 42 -20.64 14.08 -18.64
CA THR A 42 -20.12 15.44 -18.74
C THR A 42 -21.24 16.34 -19.23
N THR A 43 -21.55 17.39 -18.48
CA THR A 43 -22.58 18.37 -18.84
C THR A 43 -21.91 19.72 -19.07
N ASP A 44 -22.06 20.22 -20.30
CA ASP A 44 -21.56 21.53 -20.71
C ASP A 44 -22.71 22.44 -21.12
N ARG A 45 -22.55 23.74 -20.86
CA ARG A 45 -23.48 24.75 -21.34
C ARG A 45 -23.06 25.20 -22.72
N ILE A 46 -23.99 25.17 -23.67
CA ILE A 46 -23.77 25.64 -25.04
C ILE A 46 -24.68 26.82 -25.35
N LYS A 47 -24.19 27.78 -26.12
CA LYS A 47 -24.99 28.90 -26.59
C LYS A 47 -25.70 28.50 -27.89
N LEU A 48 -27.01 28.67 -27.95
CA LEU A 48 -27.81 28.32 -29.12
C LEU A 48 -27.83 29.48 -30.13
N VAL A 49 -27.98 29.14 -31.41
CA VAL A 49 -28.23 30.13 -32.47
C VAL A 49 -29.57 30.82 -32.16
N GLY A 50 -29.55 32.14 -31.92
CA GLY A 50 -30.70 32.93 -31.48
C GLY A 50 -30.59 33.53 -30.07
N GLY A 51 -29.50 33.29 -29.33
CA GLY A 51 -29.19 34.00 -28.08
C GLY A 51 -29.66 33.32 -26.79
N GLY A 52 -30.24 32.12 -26.89
CA GLY A 52 -30.55 31.25 -25.76
C GLY A 52 -29.36 30.37 -25.32
N TYR A 53 -29.55 29.60 -24.25
CA TYR A 53 -28.57 28.62 -23.77
C TYR A 53 -29.21 27.24 -23.66
N GLY A 54 -28.45 26.21 -24.03
CA GLY A 54 -28.79 24.80 -23.87
C GLY A 54 -27.76 24.07 -23.01
N LEU A 55 -28.10 22.86 -22.59
CA LEU A 55 -27.18 21.93 -21.92
C LEU A 55 -26.88 20.78 -22.87
N LEU A 56 -25.60 20.51 -23.10
CA LEU A 56 -25.10 19.33 -23.78
C LEU A 56 -24.69 18.32 -22.73
N HIS A 57 -25.33 17.15 -22.75
CA HIS A 57 -24.93 16.01 -21.93
C HIS A 57 -24.20 14.99 -22.81
N MET A 58 -22.97 14.66 -22.45
CA MET A 58 -22.21 13.55 -23.02
C MET A 58 -22.15 12.43 -22.00
N ILE A 59 -22.42 11.21 -22.44
CA ILE A 59 -22.35 10.00 -21.62
C ILE A 59 -21.36 9.06 -22.30
N ASP A 60 -20.19 8.89 -21.69
CA ASP A 60 -19.15 7.98 -22.16
C ASP A 60 -19.19 6.69 -21.34
N ASP A 61 -19.20 5.54 -22.01
CA ASP A 61 -18.89 4.26 -21.36
C ASP A 61 -17.38 4.20 -21.10
N ILE A 62 -17.00 4.25 -19.82
CA ILE A 62 -15.61 4.20 -19.37
C ILE A 62 -15.26 2.85 -18.74
N SER A 63 -16.05 1.80 -19.00
CA SER A 63 -15.87 0.49 -18.38
C SER A 63 -14.54 -0.15 -18.72
N GLU A 64 -14.11 -0.10 -19.98
CA GLU A 64 -12.79 -0.62 -20.38
C GLU A 64 -11.65 0.18 -19.75
N TRP A 65 -11.80 1.51 -19.67
CA TRP A 65 -10.82 2.37 -19.01
C TRP A 65 -10.72 2.06 -17.51
N LYS A 66 -11.86 1.91 -16.80
CA LYS A 66 -11.89 1.49 -15.39
C LYS A 66 -11.33 0.07 -15.19
N LYS A 67 -11.58 -0.85 -16.12
CA LYS A 67 -11.00 -2.21 -16.08
C LYS A 67 -9.49 -2.18 -16.28
N HIS A 68 -8.98 -1.41 -17.26
CA HIS A 68 -7.55 -1.21 -17.45
C HIS A 68 -6.90 -0.46 -16.29
N GLU A 69 -7.55 0.56 -15.74
CA GLU A 69 -7.09 1.26 -14.53
C GLU A 69 -7.02 0.29 -13.34
N SER A 70 -8.04 -0.56 -13.16
CA SER A 70 -8.05 -1.59 -12.11
C SER A 70 -6.95 -2.64 -12.33
N GLN A 71 -6.71 -3.06 -13.58
CA GLN A 71 -5.65 -4.00 -13.92
C GLN A 71 -4.26 -3.38 -13.74
N LEU A 72 -4.04 -2.14 -14.16
CA LEU A 72 -2.81 -1.38 -13.92
C LEU A 72 -2.59 -1.16 -12.43
N ARG A 73 -3.65 -0.84 -11.66
CA ARG A 73 -3.59 -0.78 -10.19
C ARG A 73 -3.23 -2.13 -9.58
N LYS A 74 -3.76 -3.25 -10.10
CA LYS A 74 -3.40 -4.61 -9.65
C LYS A 74 -1.95 -4.96 -9.99
N SER A 75 -1.46 -4.66 -11.20
CA SER A 75 -0.06 -4.89 -11.58
C SER A 75 0.90 -3.98 -10.80
N ALA A 76 0.49 -2.76 -10.48
CA ALA A 76 1.25 -1.84 -9.62
C ALA A 76 1.04 -2.10 -8.11
N SER A 77 0.23 -3.11 -7.74
CA SER A 77 -0.10 -3.38 -6.34
C SER A 77 0.92 -4.24 -5.63
N THR A 78 1.88 -4.83 -6.34
CA THR A 78 2.91 -5.72 -5.78
C THR A 78 4.32 -5.21 -6.06
N ASP A 79 5.25 -5.52 -5.17
CA ASP A 79 6.69 -5.27 -5.32
C ASP A 79 7.36 -6.42 -6.10
N ASP A 80 8.12 -6.08 -7.14
CA ASP A 80 8.69 -7.06 -8.08
C ASP A 80 9.72 -8.00 -7.44
N LEU A 81 10.46 -7.53 -6.43
CA LEU A 81 11.50 -8.35 -5.78
C LEU A 81 10.89 -9.38 -4.83
N THR A 82 9.90 -8.94 -4.05
CA THR A 82 9.38 -9.69 -2.90
C THR A 82 8.03 -10.33 -3.14
N GLY A 83 7.26 -9.88 -4.13
CA GLY A 83 5.87 -10.28 -4.34
C GLY A 83 4.89 -9.78 -3.27
N THR A 84 5.37 -8.99 -2.29
CA THR A 84 4.52 -8.34 -1.28
C THR A 84 3.75 -7.16 -1.90
N TYR A 85 2.81 -6.56 -1.17
CA TYR A 85 2.13 -5.38 -1.67
C TYR A 85 3.10 -4.19 -1.80
N SER A 86 2.94 -3.40 -2.85
CA SER A 86 3.70 -2.17 -3.05
C SER A 86 3.30 -1.10 -2.03
N ARG A 87 4.20 -0.16 -1.76
CA ARG A 87 3.93 1.00 -0.90
C ARG A 87 2.62 1.71 -1.26
N GLY A 88 2.36 1.91 -2.56
CA GLY A 88 1.18 2.62 -3.04
C GLY A 88 -0.12 1.89 -2.67
N ALA A 89 -0.19 0.59 -2.91
CA ALA A 89 -1.34 -0.22 -2.53
C ALA A 89 -1.50 -0.31 -1.00
N GLY A 90 -0.38 -0.45 -0.29
CA GLY A 90 -0.37 -0.49 1.17
C GLY A 90 -0.89 0.77 1.84
N LEU A 91 -0.56 1.95 1.30
CA LEU A 91 -1.07 3.24 1.81
C LEU A 91 -2.59 3.36 1.65
N ILE A 92 -3.16 2.86 0.56
CA ILE A 92 -4.62 2.83 0.37
C ILE A 92 -5.25 1.94 1.44
N ALA A 93 -4.76 0.70 1.60
CA ALA A 93 -5.27 -0.24 2.59
C ALA A 93 -5.12 0.27 4.04
N LEU A 94 -4.07 1.03 4.32
CA LEU A 94 -3.84 1.64 5.63
C LEU A 94 -4.82 2.78 5.91
N ASN A 95 -5.12 3.62 4.91
CA ASN A 95 -6.15 4.65 5.03
C ASN A 95 -7.53 4.04 5.25
N GLU A 96 -7.90 2.99 4.51
CA GLU A 96 -9.15 2.26 4.72
C GLU A 96 -9.24 1.72 6.15
N ALA A 97 -8.20 1.02 6.62
CA ALA A 97 -8.14 0.50 7.98
C ALA A 97 -8.23 1.60 9.05
N PHE A 98 -7.66 2.77 8.77
CA PHE A 98 -7.74 3.93 9.65
C PHE A 98 -9.17 4.50 9.68
N GLU A 99 -9.85 4.64 8.55
CA GLU A 99 -11.25 5.08 8.50
C GLU A 99 -12.19 4.11 9.22
N GLU A 100 -11.94 2.80 9.09
CA GLU A 100 -12.75 1.73 9.69
C GLU A 100 -12.42 1.44 11.17
N ARG A 101 -11.45 2.14 11.78
CA ARG A 101 -10.94 1.89 13.15
C ARG A 101 -12.00 1.95 14.26
N ALA A 102 -13.16 2.54 13.99
CA ALA A 102 -14.29 2.56 14.92
C ALA A 102 -15.08 1.25 14.96
N VAL A 103 -14.99 0.43 13.90
CA VAL A 103 -15.81 -0.76 13.65
C VAL A 103 -14.95 -2.02 13.67
N THR A 104 -13.72 -1.94 13.15
CA THR A 104 -12.80 -3.07 13.03
C THR A 104 -11.58 -2.87 13.92
N ARG A 105 -11.13 -3.95 14.59
CA ARG A 105 -9.84 -3.96 15.29
C ARG A 105 -8.74 -4.30 14.29
N THR A 106 -7.90 -3.33 13.96
CA THR A 106 -6.78 -3.53 13.06
C THR A 106 -5.49 -3.20 13.78
N CYS A 107 -4.49 -4.07 13.70
CA CYS A 107 -3.14 -3.77 14.18
C CYS A 107 -2.23 -3.45 13.01
N VAL A 108 -1.33 -2.50 13.20
CA VAL A 108 -0.31 -2.12 12.22
C VAL A 108 1.06 -2.31 12.83
N ALA A 109 1.94 -2.95 12.06
CA ALA A 109 3.33 -3.15 12.41
C ALA A 109 4.26 -2.57 11.35
N PHE A 110 5.41 -2.08 11.81
CA PHE A 110 6.49 -1.55 10.98
C PHE A 110 7.75 -2.35 11.29
N ALA A 111 8.36 -2.91 10.26
CA ALA A 111 9.51 -3.78 10.35
C ALA A 111 10.65 -3.25 9.47
N ASP A 112 11.88 -3.48 9.92
CA ASP A 112 13.10 -3.12 9.21
C ASP A 112 14.08 -4.30 9.31
N VAL A 113 14.73 -4.65 8.20
CA VAL A 113 15.73 -5.71 8.15
C VAL A 113 17.03 -5.28 8.82
N ASP A 114 17.44 -6.00 9.85
CA ASP A 114 18.65 -5.68 10.59
C ASP A 114 19.90 -6.03 9.78
N GLY A 115 20.84 -5.08 9.67
CA GLY A 115 22.18 -5.36 9.14
C GLY A 115 22.29 -5.45 7.62
N LEU A 116 21.22 -5.14 6.86
CA LEU A 116 21.22 -5.26 5.40
C LEU A 116 22.38 -4.50 4.74
N LYS A 117 22.68 -3.27 5.20
CA LYS A 117 23.81 -2.49 4.65
C LYS A 117 25.14 -3.25 4.77
N ALA A 118 25.41 -3.88 5.91
CA ALA A 118 26.64 -4.65 6.10
C ALA A 118 26.69 -5.89 5.20
N ILE A 119 25.54 -6.53 4.97
CA ILE A 119 25.43 -7.65 4.02
C ILE A 119 25.73 -7.17 2.60
N ASN A 120 25.13 -6.05 2.16
CA ASN A 120 25.38 -5.47 0.84
C ASN A 120 26.84 -5.08 0.64
N ASP A 121 27.44 -4.41 1.63
CA ASP A 121 28.81 -3.91 1.54
C ASP A 121 29.83 -5.08 1.53
N THR A 122 29.51 -6.21 2.16
CA THR A 122 30.43 -7.36 2.30
C THR A 122 30.23 -8.43 1.22
N TYR A 123 28.98 -8.71 0.86
CA TYR A 123 28.59 -9.86 0.01
C TYR A 123 27.89 -9.43 -1.29
N GLY A 124 27.64 -8.14 -1.48
CA GLY A 124 27.02 -7.56 -2.68
C GLY A 124 25.50 -7.51 -2.63
N HIS A 125 24.93 -6.70 -3.52
CA HIS A 125 23.48 -6.45 -3.59
C HIS A 125 22.62 -7.69 -3.85
N THR A 126 23.14 -8.68 -4.59
CA THR A 126 22.41 -9.93 -4.82
C THR A 126 22.11 -10.69 -3.52
N GLU A 127 23.02 -10.63 -2.54
CA GLU A 127 22.75 -11.22 -1.22
C GLU A 127 21.86 -10.36 -0.34
N GLY A 128 21.87 -9.04 -0.55
CA GLY A 128 20.86 -8.16 0.04
C GLY A 128 19.46 -8.47 -0.47
N ASP A 129 19.30 -8.63 -1.78
CA ASP A 129 18.04 -8.98 -2.41
C ASP A 129 17.54 -10.35 -1.92
N PHE A 130 18.43 -11.33 -1.81
CA PHE A 130 18.13 -12.63 -1.19
C PHE A 130 17.63 -12.47 0.26
N THR A 131 18.28 -11.61 1.04
CA THR A 131 17.92 -11.34 2.44
C THR A 131 16.53 -10.72 2.55
N ILE A 132 16.25 -9.67 1.76
CA ILE A 132 14.95 -9.00 1.73
C ILE A 132 13.86 -9.98 1.30
N LYS A 133 14.09 -10.75 0.23
CA LYS A 133 13.12 -11.72 -0.29
C LYS A 133 12.81 -12.82 0.73
N THR A 134 13.84 -13.35 1.40
CA THR A 134 13.66 -14.40 2.40
C THR A 134 12.82 -13.91 3.58
N ILE A 135 13.05 -12.68 4.06
CA ILE A 135 12.26 -12.09 5.14
C ILE A 135 10.81 -11.84 4.69
N ALA A 136 10.62 -11.34 3.47
CA ALA A 136 9.30 -11.14 2.90
C ALA A 136 8.50 -12.45 2.79
N ASP A 137 9.13 -13.52 2.31
CA ASP A 137 8.52 -14.86 2.21
C ASP A 137 8.09 -15.38 3.59
N ILE A 138 8.90 -15.16 4.63
CA ILE A 138 8.57 -15.52 6.01
C ILE A 138 7.36 -14.72 6.52
N PHE A 139 7.34 -13.41 6.26
CA PHE A 139 6.20 -12.57 6.66
C PHE A 139 4.92 -13.04 5.98
N MET A 140 4.94 -13.23 4.66
CA MET A 140 3.81 -13.71 3.87
C MET A 140 3.34 -15.10 4.32
N GLY A 141 4.26 -16.01 4.68
CA GLY A 141 3.94 -17.34 5.19
C GLY A 141 3.37 -17.35 6.61
N CYS A 142 3.61 -16.30 7.39
CA CYS A 142 3.12 -16.20 8.78
C CYS A 142 1.76 -15.50 8.88
N VAL A 143 1.38 -14.65 7.93
CA VAL A 143 0.12 -13.90 7.99
C VAL A 143 -1.04 -14.65 7.32
N ARG A 144 -2.28 -14.20 7.57
CA ARG A 144 -3.48 -14.74 6.89
C ARG A 144 -3.69 -14.04 5.56
N LYS A 145 -4.54 -14.61 4.69
CA LYS A 145 -4.92 -13.98 3.40
C LYS A 145 -5.58 -12.61 3.54
N SER A 146 -6.22 -12.34 4.68
CA SER A 146 -6.86 -11.05 4.98
C SER A 146 -5.85 -9.97 5.39
N ASP A 147 -4.66 -10.39 5.84
CA ASP A 147 -3.61 -9.50 6.30
C ASP A 147 -2.76 -9.04 5.11
N TRP A 148 -2.10 -7.90 5.27
CA TRP A 148 -1.28 -7.31 4.22
C TRP A 148 0.15 -7.23 4.68
N VAL A 149 1.08 -7.75 3.89
CA VAL A 149 2.51 -7.46 3.99
C VAL A 149 2.86 -6.52 2.85
N ILE A 150 3.43 -5.38 3.19
CA ILE A 150 3.71 -4.29 2.27
C ILE A 150 5.20 -3.99 2.34
N ARG A 151 5.90 -3.94 1.21
CA ARG A 151 7.25 -3.37 1.17
C ARG A 151 7.13 -1.85 1.08
N TYR A 152 7.46 -1.18 2.18
CA TYR A 152 7.28 0.26 2.33
C TYR A 152 8.40 1.05 1.65
N GLY A 153 9.62 0.55 1.70
CA GLY A 153 10.76 1.10 0.97
C GLY A 153 12.04 0.36 1.31
N GLY A 154 12.91 0.09 0.33
CA GLY A 154 14.20 -0.57 0.57
C GLY A 154 14.06 -1.90 1.32
N ASP A 155 14.36 -1.86 2.61
CA ASP A 155 14.35 -2.95 3.59
C ASP A 155 13.29 -2.81 4.69
N GLU A 156 12.37 -1.87 4.52
CA GLU A 156 11.26 -1.57 5.41
C GLU A 156 9.97 -2.25 4.93
N PHE A 157 9.24 -2.82 5.88
CA PHE A 157 7.95 -3.48 5.66
C PHE A 157 6.88 -2.94 6.60
N VAL A 158 5.66 -2.86 6.11
CA VAL A 158 4.46 -2.60 6.91
C VAL A 158 3.57 -3.82 6.87
N ILE A 159 3.03 -4.21 8.02
CA ILE A 159 2.10 -5.33 8.14
C ILE A 159 0.79 -4.83 8.73
N ILE A 160 -0.31 -5.08 8.03
CA ILE A 160 -1.67 -4.75 8.49
C ILE A 160 -2.37 -6.05 8.87
N PHE A 161 -2.61 -6.24 10.17
CA PHE A 161 -3.35 -7.38 10.70
C PHE A 161 -4.83 -6.99 10.86
N ARG A 162 -5.71 -7.51 10.00
CA ARG A 162 -7.14 -7.19 10.03
C ARG A 162 -7.87 -8.08 11.05
N ASP A 163 -8.87 -7.50 11.71
CA ASP A 163 -9.66 -8.18 12.76
C ASP A 163 -8.77 -8.87 13.81
N CYS A 164 -7.82 -8.10 14.36
CA CYS A 164 -6.73 -8.59 15.15
C CYS A 164 -6.47 -7.70 16.37
N THR A 165 -6.24 -8.32 17.52
CA THR A 165 -5.76 -7.62 18.73
C THR A 165 -4.23 -7.60 18.77
N VAL A 166 -3.67 -6.73 19.60
CA VAL A 166 -2.21 -6.58 19.72
C VAL A 166 -1.56 -7.86 20.23
N GLU A 167 -2.23 -8.63 21.08
CA GLU A 167 -1.74 -9.91 21.61
C GLU A 167 -1.63 -10.95 20.49
N ILE A 168 -2.65 -11.02 19.62
CA ILE A 168 -2.65 -11.95 18.47
C ILE A 168 -1.59 -11.50 17.46
N ALA A 169 -1.50 -10.21 17.15
CA ALA A 169 -0.48 -9.67 16.27
C ALA A 169 0.93 -9.99 16.79
N ASN A 170 1.19 -9.75 18.08
CA ASN A 170 2.47 -10.11 18.71
C ASN A 170 2.76 -11.62 18.67
N SER A 171 1.73 -12.47 18.76
CA SER A 171 1.91 -13.93 18.62
C SER A 171 2.32 -14.32 17.19
N VAL A 172 1.77 -13.65 16.17
CA VAL A 172 2.20 -13.82 14.77
C VAL A 172 3.63 -13.33 14.57
N ILE A 173 3.98 -12.20 15.16
CA ILE A 173 5.34 -11.63 15.13
C ILE A 173 6.35 -12.57 15.80
N ALA A 174 6.01 -13.16 16.94
CA ALA A 174 6.86 -14.16 17.60
C ALA A 174 7.15 -15.35 16.68
N ARG A 175 6.11 -15.85 15.99
CA ARG A 175 6.27 -16.92 14.99
C ARG A 175 7.17 -16.50 13.81
N MET A 176 7.12 -15.25 13.36
CA MET A 176 8.04 -14.75 12.32
C MET A 176 9.50 -14.81 12.80
N HIS A 177 9.77 -14.45 14.05
CA HIS A 177 11.11 -14.58 14.64
C HIS A 177 11.56 -16.05 14.74
N GLU A 178 10.68 -16.95 15.19
CA GLU A 178 10.98 -18.39 15.25
C GLU A 178 11.33 -18.95 13.86
N LYS A 179 10.56 -18.57 12.83
CA LYS A 179 10.80 -19.00 11.45
C LYS A 179 12.12 -18.48 10.89
N ILE A 180 12.51 -17.25 11.22
CA ILE A 180 13.84 -16.74 10.86
C ILE A 180 14.94 -17.54 11.53
N GLU A 181 14.76 -17.92 12.80
CA GLU A 181 15.76 -18.70 13.50
C GLU A 181 15.92 -20.10 12.90
N GLU A 182 14.81 -20.76 12.55
CA GLU A 182 14.83 -22.03 11.78
C GLU A 182 15.61 -21.87 10.46
N ILE A 183 15.35 -20.79 9.72
CA ILE A 183 16.03 -20.50 8.45
C ILE A 183 17.51 -20.21 8.67
N ASN A 184 17.89 -19.47 9.71
CA ASN A 184 19.29 -19.23 10.06
C ASN A 184 20.04 -20.51 10.43
N HIS A 185 19.36 -21.53 10.95
CA HIS A 185 19.95 -22.84 11.21
C HIS A 185 20.06 -23.71 9.95
N ALA A 186 19.11 -23.56 9.02
CA ALA A 186 19.09 -24.31 7.77
C ALA A 186 20.02 -23.72 6.70
N LEU A 187 20.23 -22.41 6.71
CA LEU A 187 21.09 -21.70 5.77
C LEU A 187 22.54 -21.71 6.24
N ASP A 188 23.43 -22.20 5.39
CA ASP A 188 24.88 -22.10 5.59
C ASP A 188 25.42 -20.73 5.09
N LYS A 189 24.95 -19.65 5.72
CA LYS A 189 25.34 -18.27 5.37
C LYS A 189 26.29 -17.71 6.44
N PRO A 190 27.28 -16.87 6.04
CA PRO A 190 28.24 -16.27 6.98
C PRO A 190 27.64 -15.10 7.80
N TYR A 191 26.32 -14.89 7.72
CA TYR A 191 25.57 -13.87 8.45
C TYR A 191 24.22 -14.45 8.86
N ARG A 192 23.60 -13.82 9.85
CA ARG A 192 22.25 -14.18 10.32
C ARG A 192 21.23 -13.17 9.81
N LEU A 193 20.10 -13.66 9.34
CA LEU A 193 18.93 -12.87 9.03
C LEU A 193 18.27 -12.43 10.34
N SER A 194 17.86 -11.16 10.42
CA SER A 194 17.12 -10.61 11.55
C SER A 194 16.32 -9.39 11.10
N PHE A 195 15.31 -9.03 11.88
CA PHE A 195 14.52 -7.81 11.69
C PHE A 195 14.09 -7.25 13.03
N SER A 196 13.82 -5.96 13.04
CA SER A 196 13.23 -5.24 14.17
C SER A 196 11.82 -4.81 13.81
N ILE A 197 10.85 -4.97 14.71
CA ILE A 197 9.43 -4.74 14.39
C ILE A 197 8.65 -4.06 15.54
N GLY A 198 8.03 -2.92 15.27
CA GLY A 198 7.07 -2.25 16.15
C GLY A 198 5.65 -2.65 15.77
N CYS A 199 4.71 -2.71 16.72
CA CYS A 199 3.30 -3.03 16.45
C CYS A 199 2.39 -2.25 17.40
N THR A 200 1.27 -1.72 16.88
CA THR A 200 0.23 -1.06 17.68
C THR A 200 -1.17 -1.35 17.14
N LEU A 201 -2.20 -1.15 17.97
CA LEU A 201 -3.59 -1.13 17.52
C LEU A 201 -3.89 0.20 16.83
N VAL A 202 -4.67 0.19 15.75
CA VAL A 202 -5.22 1.38 15.13
C VAL A 202 -6.41 1.84 15.96
N GLU A 203 -6.24 2.92 16.72
CA GLU A 203 -7.23 3.44 17.65
C GLU A 203 -7.73 4.84 17.26
N LYS A 204 -8.86 5.25 17.84
CA LYS A 204 -9.42 6.61 17.65
C LYS A 204 -8.50 7.73 18.17
N GLY A 205 -7.52 7.40 19.02
CA GLY A 205 -6.58 8.36 19.57
C GLY A 205 -5.60 8.95 18.55
N PHE A 206 -5.43 8.31 17.39
CA PHE A 206 -4.63 8.85 16.30
C PHE A 206 -5.43 9.85 15.47
N GLU A 207 -4.81 10.99 15.17
CA GLU A 207 -5.37 12.07 14.35
C GLU A 207 -5.18 11.81 12.85
N SER A 208 -4.15 11.05 12.47
CA SER A 208 -3.84 10.73 11.07
C SER A 208 -3.10 9.40 10.89
N VAL A 209 -3.03 8.93 9.64
CA VAL A 209 -2.23 7.76 9.27
C VAL A 209 -0.73 8.06 9.45
N GLU A 210 -0.30 9.29 9.20
CA GLU A 210 1.07 9.74 9.38
C GLU A 210 1.51 9.64 10.85
N GLU A 211 0.64 10.03 11.78
CA GLU A 211 0.90 9.91 13.21
C GLU A 211 0.99 8.44 13.65
N LEU A 212 0.05 7.61 13.20
CA LEU A 212 0.08 6.16 13.44
C LEU A 212 1.41 5.56 12.98
N MET A 213 1.82 5.87 11.75
CA MET A 213 3.07 5.36 11.17
C MET A 213 4.30 5.85 11.96
N ALA A 214 4.33 7.11 12.38
CA ALA A 214 5.41 7.65 13.20
C ALA A 214 5.52 6.96 14.58
N ILE A 215 4.40 6.57 15.18
CA ILE A 215 4.40 5.82 16.44
C ILE A 215 4.91 4.40 16.24
N VAL A 216 4.46 3.70 15.19
CA VAL A 216 4.91 2.32 14.95
C VAL A 216 6.40 2.26 14.57
N ASP A 217 6.88 3.23 13.77
CA ASP A 217 8.31 3.40 13.48
C ASP A 217 9.12 3.61 14.76
N ARG A 218 8.67 4.49 15.66
CA ARG A 218 9.34 4.68 16.96
C ARG A 218 9.42 3.39 17.77
N LEU A 219 8.32 2.62 17.83
CA LEU A 219 8.30 1.32 18.53
C LEU A 219 9.28 0.33 17.89
N MET A 220 9.40 0.31 16.57
CA MET A 220 10.38 -0.50 15.84
C MET A 220 11.80 -0.06 16.22
N TYR A 221 12.08 1.24 16.17
CA TYR A 221 13.39 1.81 16.44
C TYR A 221 13.86 1.49 17.86
N ASP A 222 12.98 1.56 18.85
CA ASP A 222 13.30 1.18 20.23
C ASP A 222 13.73 -0.29 20.34
N LYS A 223 13.05 -1.21 19.64
CA LYS A 223 13.48 -2.61 19.58
C LYS A 223 14.82 -2.77 18.85
N LYS A 224 15.02 -2.08 17.73
CA LYS A 224 16.28 -2.09 16.97
C LYS A 224 17.46 -1.63 17.80
N ARG A 225 17.25 -0.62 18.65
CA ARG A 225 18.27 -0.10 19.57
C ARG A 225 18.63 -1.12 20.65
N VAL A 226 17.65 -1.80 21.23
CA VAL A 226 17.89 -2.87 22.22
C VAL A 226 18.65 -4.04 21.60
N ASN A 227 18.30 -4.46 20.39
CA ASN A 227 19.00 -5.54 19.67
C ASN A 227 20.47 -5.18 19.38
N ARG A 228 20.74 -3.95 18.93
CA ARG A 228 22.11 -3.46 18.75
C ARG A 228 22.91 -3.48 20.06
N LEU A 229 22.31 -3.04 21.18
CA LEU A 229 22.97 -3.08 22.49
C LEU A 229 23.25 -4.49 22.99
N LYS A 230 22.38 -5.47 22.68
CA LYS A 230 22.64 -6.90 22.97
C LYS A 230 23.82 -7.42 22.15
N CYS A 231 23.86 -7.11 20.85
CA CYS A 231 24.94 -7.54 19.94
C CYS A 231 26.31 -6.95 20.34
N CYS A 232 26.36 -5.70 20.82
CA CYS A 232 27.62 -5.11 21.30
C CYS A 232 28.14 -5.72 22.62
N LYS A 233 27.28 -6.41 23.39
CA LYS A 233 27.66 -7.07 24.65
C LYS A 233 28.08 -8.53 24.47
N THR A 234 27.70 -9.16 23.37
CA THR A 234 28.17 -10.50 23.03
C THR A 234 29.56 -10.40 22.43
N LYS A 235 30.59 -10.76 23.20
CA LYS A 235 31.96 -10.95 22.68
C LYS A 235 31.86 -11.94 21.51
N PRO A 236 32.48 -11.68 20.34
CA PRO A 236 32.51 -12.67 19.27
C PRO A 236 33.10 -13.98 19.84
N PRO A 237 32.57 -15.16 19.43
CA PRO A 237 33.19 -16.42 19.80
C PRO A 237 34.66 -16.36 19.37
N ALA A 238 35.57 -16.76 20.27
CA ALA A 238 36.98 -16.87 19.94
C ALA A 238 37.10 -17.79 18.72
N GLY A 239 37.44 -17.21 17.57
CA GLY A 239 37.64 -17.97 16.34
C GLY A 239 38.76 -19.00 16.55
N PRO A 240 38.75 -20.14 15.84
CA PRO A 240 39.72 -21.22 16.03
C PRO A 240 41.15 -20.88 15.58
N TYR A 241 41.45 -19.61 15.29
CA TYR A 241 42.76 -19.15 14.84
C TYR A 241 43.24 -17.97 15.70
N GLY A 242 43.60 -18.26 16.94
CA GLY A 242 44.50 -17.43 17.73
C GLY A 242 45.86 -18.10 17.79
N LYS A 243 46.82 -17.55 17.04
CA LYS A 243 48.26 -17.81 17.24
C LYS A 243 48.75 -17.08 18.49
#